data_AF-A0A6V7VTS3-F1
#
_entry.id   AF-A0A6V7VTS3-F1
#
_cell.length_a   1.000
_cell.length_b   1.000
_cell.length_c   1.000
_cell.angle_alpha   90.00
_cell.angle_beta   90.00
_cell.angle_gamma   90.00
#
_symmetry.space_group_name_H-M   'P 1'
#
loop_
_entity.id
_entity.type
_entity.pdbx_description
1 polymer ?
#
loop_
_entity_poly.entity_id
_entity_poly.type
_entity_poly.pdbx_seq_one_letter_code
_entity_poly.pdbx_strand_id
1 'polypeptide(L)'
;MNNNSTRKEEEQLLEETALNWFKRLNFDGLLFQTGHKLFDDLKMISSGEIVEIVGCDASGKMQLGMTLIAELLLSESKRDRQVIVIDFNGSFRIGRSSNNNTSSKFNINDLLKRVSYGMAKYSGELRSRLLEIEFGLKNSSSVPVIFINKIGSILFDAVAKENNDGFYF
;
A
#
# COMPACT_ATOMS: atom_id res chain seq x y z
N MET A 1 38.71 38.98 3.07
CA MET A 1 38.60 37.53 2.79
C MET A 1 37.60 36.95 3.79
N ASN A 2 36.40 36.59 3.33
CA ASN A 2 35.52 35.54 3.88
C ASN A 2 34.18 35.56 3.11
N ASN A 3 34.22 35.18 1.84
CA ASN A 3 33.03 34.93 1.00
C ASN A 3 32.80 33.41 0.78
N ASN A 4 33.25 32.59 1.73
CA ASN A 4 33.23 31.12 1.59
C ASN A 4 32.15 30.43 2.43
N SER A 5 31.40 31.13 3.30
CA SER A 5 30.31 30.50 4.05
C SER A 5 28.98 30.53 3.32
N THR A 6 28.71 31.57 2.53
CA THR A 6 27.45 31.70 1.77
C THR A 6 27.41 30.85 0.49
N ARG A 7 28.56 30.48 -0.10
CA ARG A 7 28.61 29.61 -1.29
C ARG A 7 28.37 28.12 -1.00
N LYS A 8 28.55 27.66 0.24
CA LYS A 8 28.39 26.24 0.60
C LYS A 8 26.93 25.83 0.82
N GLU A 9 26.03 26.77 1.06
CA GLU A 9 24.60 26.49 1.24
C GLU A 9 23.83 26.49 -0.09
N GLU A 10 24.39 27.08 -1.15
CA GLU A 10 23.76 27.18 -2.48
C GLU A 10 24.15 26.05 -3.46
N GLU A 11 25.24 25.31 -3.22
CA GLU A 11 25.79 24.30 -4.14
C GLU A 11 25.48 22.83 -3.77
N GLN A 12 24.58 22.58 -2.82
CA GLN A 12 23.99 21.26 -2.60
C GLN A 12 22.47 21.31 -2.72
N LEU A 13 21.98 21.80 -3.87
CA LEU A 13 20.74 21.24 -4.42
C LEU A 13 21.05 19.79 -4.82
N LEU A 14 21.09 18.91 -3.81
CA LEU A 14 20.92 17.47 -3.95
C LEU A 14 19.79 17.28 -4.96
N GLU A 15 20.05 16.58 -6.06
CA GLU A 15 19.01 16.22 -7.03
C GLU A 15 17.82 15.63 -6.26
N GLU A 16 16.75 16.41 -6.14
CA GLU A 16 15.54 15.95 -5.47
C GLU A 16 14.71 15.14 -6.47
N THR A 17 14.24 13.96 -6.07
CA THR A 17 13.31 13.21 -6.92
C THR A 17 12.02 14.01 -7.08
N ALA A 18 11.34 13.88 -8.22
CA ALA A 18 10.05 14.54 -8.45
C ALA A 18 9.01 14.21 -7.36
N LEU A 19 9.05 12.98 -6.82
CA LEU A 19 8.23 12.58 -5.68
C LEU A 19 8.53 13.42 -4.44
N ASN A 20 9.80 13.59 -4.08
CA ASN A 20 10.21 14.39 -2.92
C ASN A 20 9.85 15.86 -3.11
N TRP A 21 10.00 16.38 -4.33
CA TRP A 21 9.57 17.73 -4.67
C TRP A 21 8.05 17.92 -4.48
N PHE A 22 7.23 17.01 -5.00
CA PHE A 22 5.78 17.08 -4.84
C PHE A 22 5.32 16.93 -3.38
N LYS A 23 5.98 16.06 -2.59
CA LYS A 23 5.72 15.95 -1.16
C LYS A 23 6.00 17.26 -0.43
N ARG A 24 7.15 17.89 -0.72
CA ARG A 24 7.54 19.18 -0.12
C ARG A 24 6.56 20.30 -0.45
N LEU A 25 5.96 20.27 -1.64
CA LEU A 25 4.91 21.21 -2.06
C LEU A 25 3.52 20.90 -1.48
N ASN A 26 3.36 19.84 -0.68
CA ASN A 26 2.05 19.36 -0.24
C ASN A 26 1.08 19.17 -1.42
N PHE A 27 1.60 18.66 -2.55
CA PHE A 27 0.80 18.48 -3.74
C PHE A 27 -0.31 17.45 -3.49
N ASP A 28 -1.55 17.92 -3.43
CA ASP A 28 -2.71 17.08 -3.12
C ASP A 28 -2.93 15.95 -4.13
N GLY A 29 -2.34 16.03 -5.32
CA GLY A 29 -2.36 14.93 -6.29
C GLY A 29 -1.61 13.67 -5.84
N LEU A 30 -0.74 13.77 -4.82
CA LEU A 30 -0.15 12.60 -4.16
C LEU A 30 -1.08 11.98 -3.12
N LEU A 31 -2.08 12.72 -2.62
CA LEU A 31 -2.93 12.23 -1.55
C LEU A 31 -3.79 11.07 -2.05
N PHE A 32 -3.69 9.94 -1.36
CA PHE A 32 -4.57 8.83 -1.60
C PHE A 32 -5.90 9.08 -0.88
N GLN A 33 -6.88 9.63 -1.61
CA GLN A 33 -8.24 9.78 -1.08
C GLN A 33 -8.89 8.41 -0.84
N THR A 34 -9.01 8.04 0.42
CA THR A 34 -9.61 6.80 0.87
C THR A 34 -11.12 6.75 0.62
N GLY A 35 -11.79 7.89 0.44
CA GLY A 35 -13.26 7.98 0.39
C GLY A 35 -13.89 8.12 1.78
N HIS A 36 -13.12 7.91 2.84
CA HIS A 36 -13.57 8.08 4.21
C HIS A 36 -13.07 9.42 4.76
N LYS A 37 -14.01 10.35 5.00
CA LYS A 37 -13.74 11.76 5.37
C LYS A 37 -12.65 11.92 6.43
N LEU A 38 -12.70 11.17 7.54
CA LEU A 38 -11.70 11.29 8.60
C LEU A 38 -10.27 10.98 8.13
N PHE A 39 -10.07 9.96 7.31
CA PHE A 39 -8.73 9.57 6.83
C PHE A 39 -8.22 10.55 5.77
N ASP A 40 -9.13 11.07 4.96
CA ASP A 40 -8.83 12.06 3.93
C ASP A 40 -8.48 13.42 4.55
N ASP A 41 -9.24 13.85 5.57
CA ASP A 41 -8.98 15.08 6.33
C ASP A 41 -7.62 15.00 7.06
N LEU A 42 -7.28 13.83 7.60
CA LEU A 42 -5.99 13.58 8.26
C LEU A 42 -4.82 13.38 7.27
N LYS A 43 -5.09 13.35 5.96
CA LYS A 43 -4.11 13.10 4.91
C LYS A 43 -3.24 11.85 5.16
N MET A 44 -3.85 10.79 5.72
CA MET A 44 -3.12 9.67 6.30
C MET A 44 -2.39 8.78 5.29
N ILE A 45 -2.78 8.80 4.01
CA ILE A 45 -2.24 7.90 2.99
C ILE A 45 -1.83 8.73 1.78
N SER A 46 -0.56 8.63 1.38
CA SER A 46 -0.02 9.26 0.17
C SER A 46 0.55 8.22 -0.78
N SER A 47 0.47 8.50 -2.07
CA SER A 47 1.01 7.63 -3.11
C SER A 47 2.54 7.58 -3.02
N GLY A 48 3.11 6.39 -3.17
CA GLY A 48 4.56 6.17 -3.01
C GLY A 48 5.04 6.11 -1.56
N GLU A 49 4.13 5.94 -0.60
CA GLU A 49 4.46 5.72 0.81
C GLU A 49 3.96 4.37 1.31
N ILE A 50 4.66 3.87 2.34
CA ILE A 50 4.21 2.72 3.12
C ILE A 50 3.53 3.26 4.36
N VAL A 51 2.27 2.91 4.55
CA VAL A 51 1.50 3.23 5.76
C VAL A 51 1.29 1.95 6.54
N GLU A 52 1.76 1.93 7.78
CA GLU A 52 1.56 0.82 8.70
C GLU A 52 0.47 1.16 9.72
N ILE A 53 -0.49 0.26 9.90
CA ILE A 53 -1.56 0.38 10.89
C ILE A 53 -1.33 -0.68 11.96
N VAL A 54 -0.97 -0.24 13.17
CA VAL A 54 -0.62 -1.11 14.31
C VAL A 54 -1.67 -0.98 15.41
N GLY A 55 -1.88 -2.05 16.17
CA GLY A 55 -2.82 -2.09 17.29
C GLY A 55 -3.03 -3.50 17.82
N CYS A 56 -3.72 -3.62 18.95
CA CYS A 56 -4.00 -4.91 19.60
C CYS A 56 -4.83 -5.86 18.72
N ASP A 57 -4.87 -7.14 19.08
CA ASP A 57 -5.77 -8.09 18.42
C ASP A 57 -7.23 -7.60 18.48
N ALA A 58 -7.96 -7.87 17.41
CA ALA A 58 -9.34 -7.42 17.21
C ALA A 58 -9.58 -5.89 17.25
N SER A 59 -8.54 -5.05 17.19
CA SER A 59 -8.67 -3.58 17.16
C SER A 59 -9.26 -3.00 15.84
N GLY A 60 -9.80 -3.82 14.95
CA GLY A 60 -10.43 -3.38 13.70
C GLY A 60 -9.49 -3.12 12.51
N LYS A 61 -8.17 -3.33 12.62
CA LYS A 61 -7.20 -3.09 11.52
C LYS A 61 -7.59 -3.72 10.19
N MET A 62 -8.02 -4.99 10.24
CA MET A 62 -8.46 -5.72 9.05
C MET A 62 -9.73 -5.12 8.46
N GLN A 63 -10.70 -4.80 9.32
CA GLN A 63 -11.96 -4.19 8.89
C GLN A 63 -11.71 -2.82 8.26
N LEU A 64 -10.82 -2.02 8.84
CA LEU A 64 -10.39 -0.75 8.26
C LEU A 64 -9.76 -0.96 6.88
N GLY A 65 -8.82 -1.90 6.74
CA GLY A 65 -8.24 -2.25 5.45
C GLY A 65 -9.29 -2.66 4.40
N MET A 66 -10.27 -3.48 4.79
CA MET A 66 -11.39 -3.86 3.91
C MET A 66 -12.24 -2.66 3.50
N THR A 67 -12.52 -1.72 4.43
CA THR A 67 -13.25 -0.49 4.12
C THR A 67 -12.51 0.36 3.10
N LEU A 68 -11.19 0.55 3.28
CA LEU A 68 -10.35 1.30 2.33
C LEU A 68 -10.35 0.66 0.93
N ILE A 69 -10.28 -0.67 0.87
CA ILE A 69 -10.36 -1.41 -0.40
C ILE A 69 -11.75 -1.23 -1.04
N ALA A 70 -12.83 -1.32 -0.26
CA ALA A 70 -14.19 -1.16 -0.78
C ALA A 70 -14.42 0.24 -1.37
N GLU A 71 -14.04 1.29 -0.63
CA GLU A 71 -14.15 2.68 -1.10
C GLU A 71 -13.33 2.91 -2.39
N LEU A 72 -12.12 2.38 -2.45
CA LEU A 72 -11.28 2.44 -3.65
C LEU A 72 -11.94 1.77 -4.87
N LEU A 73 -12.59 0.62 -4.66
CA LEU A 73 -13.27 -0.10 -5.73
C LEU A 73 -14.52 0.64 -6.22
N LEU A 74 -15.27 1.25 -5.29
CA LEU A 74 -16.50 2.01 -5.58
C LEU A 74 -16.22 3.40 -6.19
N SER A 75 -15.01 3.94 -6.03
CA SER A 75 -14.64 5.25 -6.56
C SER A 75 -14.54 5.28 -8.09
N GLU A 76 -15.35 6.13 -8.74
CA GLU A 76 -15.33 6.29 -10.20
C GLU A 76 -14.04 6.94 -10.72
N SER A 77 -13.44 7.84 -9.92
CA SER A 77 -12.19 8.52 -10.25
C SER A 77 -10.96 7.62 -10.11
N LYS A 78 -11.13 6.40 -9.58
CA LYS A 78 -10.04 5.43 -9.37
C LYS A 78 -10.29 4.10 -10.08
N ARG A 79 -11.11 4.07 -11.13
CA ARG A 79 -11.50 2.83 -11.84
C ARG A 79 -10.34 2.07 -12.47
N ASP A 80 -9.27 2.77 -12.81
CA ASP A 80 -8.02 2.26 -13.39
C ASP A 80 -7.10 1.57 -12.36
N ARG A 81 -7.35 1.77 -11.06
CA ARG A 81 -6.49 1.21 -10.01
C ARG A 81 -6.80 -0.26 -9.73
N GLN A 82 -5.75 -1.05 -9.66
CA GLN A 82 -5.77 -2.42 -9.18
C GLN A 82 -5.52 -2.47 -7.68
N VAL A 83 -6.16 -3.41 -7.00
CA VAL A 83 -5.89 -3.72 -5.59
C VAL A 83 -5.18 -5.06 -5.53
N ILE A 84 -4.05 -5.11 -4.83
CA ILE A 84 -3.31 -6.35 -4.61
C ILE A 84 -3.33 -6.61 -3.11
N VAL A 85 -3.90 -7.74 -2.73
CA VAL A 85 -4.01 -8.18 -1.34
C VAL A 85 -3.05 -9.33 -1.11
N ILE A 86 -2.15 -9.16 -0.15
CA ILE A 86 -1.29 -10.23 0.37
C ILE A 86 -1.72 -10.52 1.81
N ASP A 87 -2.15 -11.74 2.07
CA ASP A 87 -2.66 -12.15 3.38
C ASP A 87 -1.90 -13.34 3.96
N PHE A 88 -1.51 -13.25 5.23
CA PHE A 88 -0.73 -14.31 5.88
C PHE A 88 -1.56 -15.41 6.53
N ASN A 89 -2.83 -15.14 6.87
CA ASN A 89 -3.65 -16.10 7.60
C ASN A 89 -5.03 -16.38 6.98
N GLY A 90 -5.28 -15.91 5.75
CA GLY A 90 -6.57 -16.09 5.08
C GLY A 90 -7.73 -15.42 5.82
N SER A 91 -7.44 -14.34 6.57
CA SER A 91 -8.48 -13.54 7.23
C SER A 91 -9.14 -12.53 6.29
N PHE A 92 -8.54 -12.26 5.13
CA PHE A 92 -9.19 -11.53 4.05
C PHE A 92 -10.38 -12.32 3.53
N ARG A 93 -11.57 -11.75 3.73
CA ARG A 93 -12.82 -12.28 3.23
C ARG A 93 -13.57 -11.16 2.55
N ILE A 94 -13.69 -11.25 1.24
CA ILE A 94 -14.75 -10.51 0.55
C ILE A 94 -16.02 -11.28 0.86
N GLY A 95 -16.88 -10.71 1.69
CA GLY A 95 -18.15 -11.35 2.06
C GLY A 95 -18.89 -11.78 0.79
N ARG A 96 -19.48 -13.00 0.80
CA ARG A 96 -20.41 -13.38 -0.25
C ARG A 96 -21.56 -12.39 -0.18
N SER A 97 -21.65 -11.49 -1.16
CA SER A 97 -22.86 -10.71 -1.39
C SER A 97 -23.94 -11.66 -1.88
N SER A 98 -24.50 -12.46 -0.97
CA SER A 98 -25.80 -13.06 -1.17
C SER A 98 -26.79 -11.93 -1.01
N ASN A 99 -27.19 -11.32 -2.13
CA ASN A 99 -28.58 -11.08 -2.44
C ASN A 99 -28.68 -10.41 -3.81
N ASN A 100 -29.28 -11.15 -4.74
CA ASN A 100 -30.13 -10.58 -5.76
C ASN A 100 -31.01 -9.49 -5.11
N ASN A 101 -31.08 -8.30 -5.71
CA ASN A 101 -31.97 -7.17 -5.36
C ASN A 101 -31.39 -6.00 -4.57
N THR A 102 -30.25 -5.45 -4.97
CA THR A 102 -30.10 -3.99 -4.84
C THR A 102 -29.63 -3.40 -6.15
N SER A 103 -30.35 -2.35 -6.57
CA SER A 103 -30.07 -1.43 -7.67
C SER A 103 -28.75 -0.68 -7.43
N SER A 104 -27.66 -1.41 -7.34
CA SER A 104 -26.31 -0.90 -7.18
C SER A 104 -25.81 -0.42 -8.55
N LYS A 105 -25.36 0.84 -8.64
CA LYS A 105 -24.70 1.43 -9.83
C LYS A 105 -23.47 0.61 -10.28
N PHE A 106 -22.96 -0.27 -9.42
CA PHE A 106 -21.71 -1.01 -9.62
C PHE A 106 -21.94 -2.50 -9.81
N ASN A 107 -21.26 -3.07 -10.80
CA ASN A 107 -21.19 -4.50 -11.04
C ASN A 107 -20.11 -5.13 -10.14
N ILE A 108 -20.54 -5.95 -9.19
CA ILE A 108 -19.63 -6.62 -8.23
C ILE A 108 -18.54 -7.43 -8.96
N ASN A 109 -18.87 -8.12 -10.05
CA ASN A 109 -17.88 -8.91 -10.78
C ASN A 109 -16.77 -8.04 -11.36
N ASP A 110 -17.09 -6.83 -11.82
CA ASP A 110 -16.10 -5.91 -12.36
C ASP A 110 -15.24 -5.28 -11.25
N LEU A 111 -15.81 -5.08 -10.05
CA LEU A 111 -15.04 -4.70 -8.87
C LEU A 111 -14.07 -5.82 -8.45
N LEU A 112 -14.53 -7.07 -8.44
CA LEU A 112 -13.70 -8.22 -8.04
C LEU A 112 -12.55 -8.50 -9.02
N LYS A 113 -12.74 -8.28 -10.32
CA LYS A 113 -11.65 -8.41 -11.32
C LYS A 113 -10.49 -7.45 -11.06
N ARG A 114 -10.73 -6.35 -10.35
CA ARG A 114 -9.70 -5.37 -9.98
C ARG A 114 -8.94 -5.77 -8.71
N VAL A 115 -9.31 -6.85 -8.04
CA VAL A 115 -8.64 -7.34 -6.84
C VAL A 115 -7.85 -8.61 -7.16
N SER A 116 -6.53 -8.53 -7.04
CA SER A 116 -5.65 -9.69 -7.04
C SER A 116 -5.38 -10.12 -5.59
N TYR A 117 -5.56 -11.40 -5.30
CA TYR A 117 -5.36 -11.96 -3.97
C TYR A 117 -4.25 -13.01 -3.99
N GLY A 118 -3.33 -12.90 -3.04
CA GLY A 118 -2.26 -13.86 -2.81
C GLY A 118 -2.09 -14.14 -1.33
N MET A 119 -1.68 -15.36 -1.02
CA MET A 119 -1.19 -15.70 0.31
C MET A 119 0.32 -15.79 0.32
N ALA A 120 0.91 -15.44 1.45
CA ALA A 120 2.28 -15.79 1.82
C ALA A 120 2.22 -16.39 3.22
N LYS A 121 3.06 -17.38 3.53
CA LYS A 121 3.09 -18.02 4.86
C LYS A 121 4.34 -17.67 5.66
N TYR A 122 5.39 -17.25 4.97
CA TYR A 122 6.69 -16.89 5.52
C TYR A 122 7.35 -15.81 4.66
N SER A 123 8.45 -15.25 5.16
CA SER A 123 9.17 -14.12 4.55
C SER A 123 9.61 -14.37 3.10
N GLY A 124 10.12 -15.56 2.80
CA GLY A 124 10.51 -15.95 1.44
C GLY A 124 9.34 -15.91 0.43
N GLU A 125 8.15 -16.39 0.81
CA GLU A 125 6.96 -16.30 -0.05
C GLU A 125 6.53 -14.84 -0.26
N LEU A 126 6.57 -14.01 0.79
CA LEU A 126 6.27 -12.58 0.65
C LEU A 126 7.22 -11.92 -0.37
N ARG A 127 8.52 -12.20 -0.26
CA ARG A 127 9.53 -11.66 -1.18
C ARG A 127 9.24 -12.07 -2.62
N SER A 128 8.98 -13.35 -2.87
CA SER A 128 8.64 -13.83 -4.22
C SER A 128 7.40 -13.15 -4.79
N ARG A 129 6.36 -12.97 -3.98
CA ARG A 129 5.13 -12.25 -4.39
C ARG A 129 5.40 -10.79 -4.73
N LEU A 130 6.19 -10.09 -3.93
CA LEU A 130 6.54 -8.69 -4.20
C LEU A 130 7.34 -8.56 -5.51
N LEU A 131 8.24 -9.51 -5.81
CA LEU A 131 8.97 -9.55 -7.07
C LEU A 131 8.05 -9.84 -8.28
N GLU A 132 7.10 -10.76 -8.14
CA GLU A 132 6.07 -11.03 -9.17
C GLU A 132 5.24 -9.77 -9.46
N ILE A 133 4.83 -9.06 -8.41
CA ILE A 133 4.09 -7.80 -8.51
C ILE A 133 4.94 -6.76 -9.22
N GLU A 134 6.19 -6.53 -8.79
CA GLU A 134 7.10 -5.58 -9.42
C GLU A 134 7.28 -5.88 -10.91
N PHE A 135 7.50 -7.15 -11.27
CA PHE A 135 7.64 -7.57 -12.66
C PHE A 135 6.36 -7.34 -13.48
N GLY A 136 5.19 -7.64 -12.92
CA GLY A 136 3.90 -7.40 -13.56
C GLY A 136 3.63 -5.91 -13.80
N LEU A 137 4.03 -5.06 -12.84
CA LEU A 137 3.83 -3.61 -12.92
C LEU A 137 4.72 -2.93 -13.94
N LYS A 138 5.92 -3.45 -14.21
CA LYS A 138 6.81 -2.92 -15.26
C LYS A 138 6.15 -2.86 -16.64
N ASN A 139 5.14 -3.69 -16.88
CA ASN A 139 4.40 -3.78 -18.14
C ASN A 139 2.96 -3.25 -18.03
N SER A 140 2.60 -2.64 -16.89
CA SER A 140 1.24 -2.15 -16.61
C SER A 140 1.20 -0.63 -16.50
N SER A 141 0.14 -0.02 -17.02
CA SER A 141 -0.16 1.40 -16.77
C SER A 141 -0.98 1.61 -15.49
N SER A 142 -1.39 0.54 -14.79
CA SER A 142 -2.16 0.63 -13.55
C SER A 142 -1.26 1.01 -12.38
N VAL A 143 -1.74 1.93 -11.55
CA VAL A 143 -1.13 2.23 -10.24
C VAL A 143 -1.79 1.35 -9.19
N PRO A 144 -1.09 0.31 -8.68
CA PRO A 144 -1.67 -0.61 -7.73
C PRO A 144 -1.72 0.00 -6.33
N VAL A 145 -2.71 -0.44 -5.56
CA VAL A 145 -2.69 -0.31 -4.10
C VAL A 145 -2.39 -1.70 -3.53
N ILE A 146 -1.28 -1.82 -2.83
CA ILE A 146 -0.85 -3.08 -2.22
C ILE A 146 -1.26 -3.06 -0.75
N PHE A 147 -2.11 -3.99 -0.36
CA PHE A 147 -2.54 -4.22 1.01
C PHE A 147 -1.89 -5.49 1.54
N ILE A 148 -1.06 -5.36 2.58
CA ILE A 148 -0.40 -6.49 3.24
C ILE A 148 -0.96 -6.62 4.65
N ASN A 149 -1.74 -7.67 4.88
CA ASN A 149 -2.36 -7.91 6.18
C ASN A 149 -1.43 -8.69 7.10
N LYS A 150 -1.22 -8.23 8.35
CA LYS A 150 -0.43 -8.92 9.40
C LYS A 150 1.08 -9.08 9.10
N ILE A 151 1.71 -8.06 8.52
CA ILE A 151 3.15 -8.09 8.20
C ILE A 151 4.07 -8.41 9.39
N GLY A 152 3.70 -7.99 10.61
CA GLY A 152 4.51 -8.21 11.81
C GLY A 152 4.93 -9.66 12.04
N SER A 153 4.02 -10.64 11.87
CA SER A 153 4.36 -12.06 12.09
C SER A 153 5.43 -12.59 11.14
N ILE A 154 5.59 -11.97 9.97
CA ILE A 154 6.51 -12.38 8.91
C ILE A 154 7.86 -11.72 9.08
N LEU A 155 7.87 -10.46 9.53
CA LEU A 155 9.11 -9.76 9.86
C LEU A 155 9.85 -10.49 10.99
N PHE A 156 9.13 -11.03 11.98
CA PHE A 156 9.74 -11.91 12.98
C PHE A 156 10.40 -13.15 12.37
N ASP A 157 9.76 -13.83 11.40
CA ASP A 157 10.36 -14.96 10.67
C ASP A 157 11.60 -14.54 9.85
N ALA A 158 11.55 -13.37 9.19
CA ALA A 158 12.66 -12.84 8.41
C ALA A 158 13.89 -12.56 9.29
N VAL A 159 13.68 -11.86 10.42
CA VAL A 159 14.74 -11.53 11.38
C VAL A 159 15.29 -12.80 12.03
N ALA A 160 14.45 -13.78 12.36
CA ALA A 160 14.91 -15.05 12.91
C ALA A 160 15.81 -15.84 11.92
N LYS A 161 15.52 -15.77 10.62
CA LYS A 161 16.36 -16.39 9.58
C LYS A 161 17.68 -15.67 9.38
N GLU A 162 17.69 -14.34 9.32
CA GLU A 162 18.95 -13.57 9.24
C GLU A 162 19.88 -13.86 10.43
N ASN A 163 19.33 -14.04 11.62
CA ASN A 163 20.13 -14.37 12.81
C ASN A 163 20.62 -15.84 12.85
N ASN A 164 19.93 -16.76 12.18
CA ASN A 164 20.35 -18.17 12.07
C ASN A 164 21.32 -18.42 10.92
N ASP A 165 21.26 -17.61 9.85
CA ASP A 165 22.21 -17.61 8.74
C ASP A 165 23.46 -16.74 9.04
N GLY A 166 23.68 -16.43 10.33
CA GLY A 166 24.78 -15.60 10.81
C GLY A 166 26.16 -16.07 10.34
N PHE A 167 26.77 -15.23 9.50
CA PHE A 167 28.20 -14.93 9.42
C PHE A 167 29.15 -15.91 10.13
N TYR A 168 29.69 -16.86 9.36
CA TYR A 168 31.07 -17.28 9.59
C TYR A 168 31.97 -16.11 9.16
N PHE A 169 32.43 -15.31 10.14
CA PHE A 169 33.69 -14.58 10.00
C PHE A 169 34.85 -15.55 10.17
#